data_AF-A0A410WBS6-F1
#
_entry.id   AF-A0A410WBS6-F1
#
_cell.length_a   1.000
_cell.length_b   1.000
_cell.length_c   1.000
_cell.angle_alpha   90.00
_cell.angle_beta   90.00
_cell.angle_gamma   90.00
#
_symmetry.space_group_name_H-M   'P 1'
#
loop_
_entity.id
_entity.type
_entity.pdbx_description
1 polymer ?
#
loop_
_entity_poly.entity_id
_entity_poly.type
_entity_poly.pdbx_seq_one_letter_code
_entity_poly.pdbx_strand_id
1 'polypeptide(L)' 'MPMKCDQPAKDRVIRLIGDRILAEYLSLQVACQEVGLLPAKSADTPVLLSESSSLGHPAHL' A
#
# COMPACT_ATOMS: atom_id res chain seq x y z
N MET A 1 6.02 -1.90 31.11
CA MET A 1 4.69 -2.54 31.22
C MET A 1 4.29 -3.02 29.83
N PRO A 2 3.88 -4.27 29.62
CA PRO A 2 3.35 -4.67 28.32
C PRO A 2 1.98 -4.02 28.19
N MET A 3 1.91 -2.96 27.38
CA MET A 3 0.66 -2.27 27.07
C MET A 3 -0.22 -3.28 26.32
N LYS A 4 -1.25 -3.80 26.99
CA LYS A 4 -2.24 -4.66 26.34
C LYS A 4 -3.03 -3.73 25.42
N CYS A 5 -2.71 -3.75 24.14
CA CYS A 5 -3.52 -3.03 23.16
C CYS A 5 -4.87 -3.75 23.14
N ASP A 6 -5.93 -3.05 23.52
CA ASP A 6 -7.27 -3.60 23.62
C ASP A 6 -7.63 -4.29 22.30
N GLN A 7 -8.01 -5.57 22.34
CA GLN A 7 -8.51 -6.28 21.15
C GLN A 7 -9.55 -5.48 20.34
N PRO A 8 -10.53 -4.78 20.96
CA PRO A 8 -11.44 -3.93 20.19
C PRO A 8 -10.75 -2.73 19.52
N ALA A 9 -9.65 -2.20 20.08
CA ALA A 9 -8.87 -1.18 19.40
C ALA A 9 -8.14 -1.75 18.18
N LYS A 10 -7.57 -2.95 18.30
CA LYS A 10 -6.93 -3.66 17.18
C LYS A 10 -7.93 -3.95 16.06
N ASP A 11 -9.12 -4.44 16.40
CA ASP A 11 -10.17 -4.75 15.42
C ASP A 11 -10.62 -3.50 14.65
N ARG A 12 -10.82 -2.38 15.36
CA ARG A 12 -11.15 -1.09 14.71
C ARG A 12 -10.08 -0.64 13.73
N VAL A 13 -8.80 -0.80 14.08
CA VAL A 13 -7.68 -0.43 13.18
C VAL A 13 -7.64 -1.33 11.96
N ILE A 14 -7.82 -2.65 12.13
CA ILE A 14 -7.85 -3.61 11.02
C ILE A 14 -8.99 -3.27 10.04
N ARG A 15 -10.19 -3.00 10.57
CA ARG A 15 -11.33 -2.62 9.73
C ARG A 15 -11.10 -1.31 8.99
N LEU A 16 -10.57 -0.29 9.67
CA LEU A 16 -10.25 1.00 9.03
C LEU A 16 -9.22 0.85 7.90
N ILE A 17 -8.19 0.03 8.09
CA ILE A 17 -7.20 -0.26 7.04
C ILE A 17 -7.86 -0.98 5.86
N GLY A 18 -8.67 -2.00 6.13
CA GLY A 18 -9.41 -2.74 5.10
C GLY A 18 -10.34 -1.85 4.28
N ASP A 19 -11.09 -0.97 4.95
CA ASP A 19 -12.00 -0.03 4.30
C ASP A 19 -11.23 0.90 3.34
N ARG A 20 -10.04 1.37 3.71
CA ARG A 20 -9.20 2.21 2.83
C ARG A 20 -8.54 1.46 1.71
N ILE A 21 -8.09 0.22 1.94
CA ILE A 21 -7.60 -0.66 0.86
C ILE A 21 -8.69 -0.84 -0.20
N LEU A 22 -9.94 -1.06 0.23
CA LEU A 22 -11.06 -1.26 -0.69
C LEU A 22 -11.52 0.04 -1.36
N ALA A 23 -11.58 1.15 -0.63
CA ALA A 23 -12.07 2.42 -1.15
C ALA A 23 -11.06 3.15 -2.05
N GLU A 24 -9.78 3.12 -1.68
CA GLU A 24 -8.69 3.86 -2.34
C GLU A 24 -7.80 2.94 -3.20
N TYR A 25 -8.10 1.64 -3.26
CA TYR A 25 -7.30 0.62 -3.96
C TYR A 25 -5.82 0.63 -3.56
N LEU A 26 -5.57 0.80 -2.25
CA LEU A 26 -4.21 0.91 -1.69
C LEU A 26 -3.63 -0.46 -1.33
N SER A 27 -2.30 -0.52 -1.24
CA SER A 27 -1.64 -1.68 -0.62
C SER A 27 -1.73 -1.61 0.91
N LEU A 28 -1.63 -2.77 1.58
CA LEU A 28 -1.62 -2.85 3.05
C LEU A 28 -0.58 -1.93 3.69
N GLN A 29 0.61 -1.81 3.08
CA GLN A 29 1.68 -0.97 3.60
C GLN A 29 1.31 0.52 3.57
N VAL A 30 0.71 0.98 2.46
CA VAL A 30 0.29 2.37 2.29
C VAL A 30 -0.87 2.69 3.22
N ALA A 31 -1.89 1.83 3.26
CA ALA A 31 -3.03 2.01 4.16
C ALA A 31 -2.60 2.05 5.64
N CYS A 32 -1.61 1.23 6.05
CA CYS A 32 -1.04 1.26 7.38
C CYS A 32 -0.24 2.54 7.70
N GLN A 33 0.50 3.11 6.74
CA GLN A 33 1.19 4.40 6.92
C GLN A 33 0.17 5.52 7.10
N GLU A 34 -0.88 5.49 6.29
CA GLU A 34 -1.90 6.52 6.31
C GLU A 34 -2.76 6.53 7.58
N VAL A 35 -2.88 5.41 8.30
CA VAL A 35 -3.50 5.36 9.63
C VAL A 35 -2.50 5.62 10.77
N GLY A 36 -1.25 5.99 10.44
CA GLY A 36 -0.18 6.29 11.40
C GLY A 36 0.38 5.06 12.12
N LEU A 37 0.08 3.84 11.65
CA LEU A 37 0.57 2.59 12.24
C LEU A 37 1.98 2.24 11.77
N LEU A 38 2.38 2.76 10.62
CA LEU A 38 3.75 2.66 10.10
C LEU A 38 4.32 4.07 9.93
N PRO A 39 5.60 4.29 10.25
CA PRO A 39 6.27 5.53 9.86
C PRO A 39 6.26 5.62 8.33
N ALA A 40 5.88 6.78 7.80
CA ALA A 40 6.01 7.06 6.38
C ALA A 40 7.47 6.83 5.99
N LYS A 41 7.71 5.82 5.15
CA LYS A 41 9.07 5.57 4.65
C LYS A 41 9.43 6.80 3.82
N SER A 42 10.47 7.52 4.24
CA SER A 42 10.97 8.71 3.56
C SER A 42 10.99 8.47 2.06
N ALA A 43 10.31 9.36 1.33
CA ALA A 43 10.16 9.33 -0.11
C ALA A 43 11.52 9.13 -0.82
N ASP A 44 11.75 7.94 -1.36
CA ASP A 44 12.64 7.70 -2.50
C ASP A 44 12.14 6.45 -3.25
N THR A 45 10.96 6.60 -3.85
CA THR A 45 10.55 5.73 -4.96
C THR A 45 9.99 6.67 -6.01
N PRO A 46 10.77 7.06 -7.03
CA PRO A 46 10.18 7.65 -8.20
C PRO A 46 9.23 6.63 -8.80
N VAL A 47 7.95 7.00 -8.87
CA VAL A 47 6.98 6.36 -9.78
C VAL A 47 7.57 6.48 -11.17
N LEU A 48 8.26 5.44 -11.64
CA LEU A 48 8.49 5.27 -13.06
C LEU A 48 7.23 4.63 -13.63
N LEU A 49 6.29 5.49 -14.02
CA LEU A 49 5.42 5.20 -15.15
C LEU A 49 6.33 5.12 -16.39
N SER A 50 6.91 3.95 -16.63
CA SER A 50 7.42 3.59 -17.95
C SER A 50 6.39 2.72 -18.62
N GLU A 51 5.38 3.36 -19.20
CA GLU A 51 4.75 2.82 -20.39
C GLU A 51 5.80 2.79 -21.50
N SER A 52 6.32 1.60 -21.78
CA SER A 52 7.03 1.32 -23.03
C SER A 52 6.34 0.13 -23.68
N SER A 53 5.16 0.38 -24.25
CA SER A 53 4.65 -0.41 -25.37
C SER A 53 5.71 -0.41 -26.47
N SER A 54 6.52 -1.46 -26.54
CA SER A 54 7.35 -1.72 -27.71
C SER A 54 6.77 -2.91 -28.44
N LEU A 55 5.83 -2.60 -29.35
CA LEU A 55 5.35 -3.47 -30.40
C LEU A 55 6.52 -3.81 -31.34
N GLY A 56 7.32 -4.81 -30.98
CA GLY A 56 8.36 -5.38 -31.83
C GLY A 56 7.85 -6.61 -32.56
N HIS A 57 7.44 -6.41 -33.82
CA HIS A 57 7.03 -7.45 -34.76
C HIS A 57 8.08 -8.59 -34.88
N PRO A 58 7.67 -9.85 -35.12
CA PRO A 58 8.60 -10.94 -35.40
C PRO A 58 9.26 -10.71 -36.77
N ALA A 59 10.60 -10.60 -36.78
CA ALA A 59 11.37 -10.66 -38.01
C ALA A 59 11.24 -12.07 -38.61
N HIS A 60 10.46 -12.18 -39.68
CA HIS A 60 10.53 -13.28 -40.63
C HIS A 60 11.71 -13.01 -41.58
N LEU A 61 12.71 -13.88 -41.58
CA LEU A 61 13.55 -14.26 -42.74
C LEU A 61 14.43 -15.46 -42.36
#